data_AF-A0AA96PDF5-F1
#
_entry.id   AF-A0AA96PDF5-F1
#
_cell.length_a   1.000
_cell.length_b   1.000
_cell.length_c   1.000
_cell.angle_alpha   90.00
_cell.angle_beta   90.00
_cell.angle_gamma   90.00
#
_symmetry.space_group_name_H-M   'P 1'
#
loop_
_entity.id
_entity.type
_entity.pdbx_description
1 polymer ?
#
loop_
_entity_poly.entity_id
_entity_poly.type
_entity_poly.pdbx_seq_one_letter_code
_entity_poly.pdbx_strand_id
1 'polypeptide(L)'
;MLLYPVGLYDVKTEVVAGVANLVAGPDARGYWPRNTLHLTPHLCDEEFAKEITAERLVDPDEEARASINRRARRMIRPSAAREWKKILGRPNDWFDVTVYVTALGWHLEHKRRLNEAKWAELLIATHGQPSAPDLFEAAASPFEPKSSETPAERSQRATDRRDKWKKRK
;
A
#
# COMPACT_ATOMS: atom_id res chain seq x y z
N MET A 1 -19.43 7.84 11.15
CA MET A 1 -18.57 6.67 10.92
C MET A 1 -18.80 6.20 9.48
N LEU A 2 -17.77 6.20 8.63
CA LEU A 2 -17.89 5.72 7.24
C LEU A 2 -18.02 4.19 7.30
N LEU A 3 -19.24 3.68 7.17
CA LEU A 3 -19.48 2.24 7.04
C LEU A 3 -19.22 1.88 5.57
N TYR A 4 -18.03 1.34 5.28
CA TYR A 4 -17.71 0.87 3.93
C TYR A 4 -18.60 -0.32 3.59
N PRO A 5 -19.06 -0.48 2.33
CA PRO A 5 -19.93 -1.57 1.92
C PRO A 5 -19.13 -2.87 1.75
N VAL A 6 -18.43 -3.30 2.80
CA VAL A 6 -17.57 -4.49 2.82
C VAL A 6 -18.38 -5.78 3.01
N GLY A 7 -19.68 -5.64 3.32
CA GLY A 7 -20.64 -6.73 3.36
C GLY A 7 -21.30 -7.07 2.02
N LEU A 8 -20.92 -6.39 0.91
CA LEU A 8 -21.49 -6.71 -0.39
C LEU A 8 -20.84 -7.97 -0.97
N TYR A 9 -21.68 -8.94 -1.29
CA TYR A 9 -21.37 -10.19 -2.00
C TYR A 9 -20.41 -10.00 -3.19
N ASP A 10 -20.51 -8.85 -3.85
CA ASP A 10 -19.78 -8.53 -5.06
C ASP A 10 -18.27 -8.38 -4.84
N VAL A 11 -17.83 -7.78 -3.72
CA VAL A 11 -16.40 -7.51 -3.49
C VAL A 11 -15.63 -8.81 -3.26
N LYS A 12 -16.18 -9.71 -2.44
CA LYS A 12 -15.60 -11.05 -2.22
C LYS A 12 -15.51 -11.83 -3.53
N THR A 13 -16.55 -11.73 -4.36
CA THR A 13 -16.58 -12.36 -5.69
C THR A 13 -15.50 -11.79 -6.62
N GLU A 14 -15.31 -10.47 -6.63
CA GLU A 14 -14.28 -9.80 -7.42
C GLU A 14 -12.87 -10.21 -7.00
N VAL A 15 -12.59 -10.25 -5.68
CA VAL A 15 -11.29 -10.71 -5.15
C VAL A 15 -11.01 -12.15 -5.59
N VAL A 16 -11.96 -13.07 -5.41
CA VAL A 16 -11.79 -14.47 -5.79
C VAL A 16 -11.68 -14.64 -7.31
N ALA A 17 -12.41 -13.84 -8.11
CA ALA A 17 -12.26 -13.81 -9.55
C ALA A 17 -10.86 -13.33 -9.96
N GLY A 18 -10.31 -12.32 -9.30
CA GLY A 18 -8.96 -11.83 -9.54
C GLY A 18 -7.88 -12.85 -9.19
N VAL A 19 -8.05 -13.61 -8.11
CA VAL A 19 -7.18 -14.75 -7.78
C VAL A 19 -7.31 -15.85 -8.83
N ALA A 20 -8.52 -16.16 -9.29
CA ALA A 20 -8.72 -17.16 -10.33
C ALA A 20 -8.04 -16.76 -11.65
N ASN A 21 -8.10 -15.48 -12.03
CA ASN A 21 -7.40 -14.94 -13.19
C ASN A 21 -5.88 -15.03 -13.03
N LEU A 22 -5.36 -14.80 -11.83
CA LEU A 22 -3.93 -14.99 -11.55
C LEU A 22 -3.50 -16.45 -11.79
N VAL A 23 -4.29 -17.41 -11.31
CA VAL A 23 -4.04 -18.85 -11.49
C VAL A 23 -4.17 -19.28 -12.94
N ALA A 24 -5.13 -18.72 -13.68
CA ALA A 24 -5.30 -18.99 -15.11
C ALA A 24 -4.09 -18.54 -15.94
N GLY A 25 -3.39 -17.50 -15.47
CA GLY A 25 -2.21 -16.97 -16.15
C GLY A 25 -2.56 -16.06 -17.34
N PRO A 26 -1.54 -15.55 -18.04
CA PRO A 26 -1.74 -14.76 -19.24
C PRO A 26 -2.24 -15.63 -20.39
N ASP A 27 -2.93 -15.00 -21.34
CA ASP A 27 -3.37 -15.64 -22.57
C ASP A 27 -2.20 -16.02 -23.49
N ALA A 28 -2.51 -16.65 -24.63
CA ALA A 28 -1.50 -17.05 -25.62
C ALA A 28 -0.71 -15.86 -26.22
N ARG A 29 -1.16 -14.62 -26.02
CA ARG A 29 -0.50 -13.39 -26.47
C ARG A 29 0.31 -12.73 -25.34
N GLY A 30 0.28 -13.29 -24.14
CA GLY A 30 0.96 -12.77 -22.96
C GLY A 30 0.15 -11.73 -22.17
N TYR A 31 -1.13 -11.52 -22.48
CA TYR A 31 -1.96 -10.55 -21.77
C TYR A 31 -2.68 -11.20 -20.59
N TRP A 32 -2.64 -10.52 -19.45
CA TRP A 32 -3.40 -10.91 -18.27
C TRP A 32 -4.88 -10.53 -18.41
N PRO A 33 -5.80 -11.36 -17.90
CA PRO A 33 -7.21 -10.99 -17.81
C PRO A 33 -7.40 -9.70 -17.00
N ARG A 34 -8.46 -8.95 -17.32
CA ARG A 34 -8.83 -7.77 -16.51
C ARG A 34 -9.14 -8.20 -15.08
N ASN A 35 -8.90 -7.28 -14.14
CA ASN A 35 -9.10 -7.49 -12.70
C ASN A 35 -8.28 -8.67 -12.14
N THR A 36 -7.14 -9.01 -12.76
CA THR A 36 -6.19 -9.96 -12.16
C THR A 36 -5.62 -9.38 -10.86
N LEU A 37 -5.67 -10.17 -9.80
CA LEU A 37 -5.01 -9.83 -8.55
C LEU A 37 -3.53 -10.19 -8.67
N HIS A 38 -2.65 -9.20 -8.82
CA HIS A 38 -1.22 -9.45 -8.91
C HIS A 38 -0.59 -9.58 -7.52
N LEU A 39 -0.01 -10.75 -7.25
CA LEU A 39 0.72 -11.04 -6.03
C LEU A 39 2.19 -11.27 -6.37
N THR A 40 3.08 -10.74 -5.55
CA THR A 40 4.51 -10.95 -5.74
C THR A 40 4.94 -12.27 -5.09
N PRO A 41 5.95 -12.96 -5.65
CA PRO A 41 6.41 -14.24 -5.10
C PRO A 41 6.97 -14.14 -3.67
N HIS A 42 7.40 -12.95 -3.24
CA HIS A 42 7.90 -12.72 -1.89
C HIS A 42 6.80 -12.52 -0.85
N LEU A 43 5.58 -12.18 -1.27
CA LEU A 43 4.41 -12.04 -0.40
C LEU A 43 3.55 -13.31 -0.37
N CYS A 44 3.50 -14.05 -1.48
CA CYS A 44 2.63 -15.21 -1.62
C CYS A 44 3.37 -16.50 -1.25
N ASP A 45 3.55 -16.73 0.05
CA ASP A 45 3.94 -18.05 0.56
C ASP A 45 2.71 -18.98 0.70
N GLU A 46 2.94 -20.22 1.15
CA GLU A 46 1.87 -21.22 1.29
C GLU A 46 0.81 -20.81 2.33
N GLU A 47 1.22 -20.13 3.40
CA GLU A 47 0.33 -19.68 4.47
C GLU A 47 -0.58 -18.56 3.95
N PHE A 48 0.01 -17.55 3.31
CA PHE A 48 -0.71 -16.48 2.64
C PHE A 48 -1.71 -17.03 1.61
N ALA A 49 -1.29 -17.99 0.79
CA ALA A 49 -2.16 -18.61 -0.22
C ALA A 49 -3.36 -19.35 0.42
N LYS A 50 -3.16 -20.00 1.58
CA LYS A 50 -4.25 -20.65 2.33
C LYS A 50 -5.21 -19.63 2.93
N GLU A 51 -4.70 -18.51 3.42
CA GLU A 51 -5.52 -17.45 4.01
C GLU A 51 -6.31 -16.67 2.97
N ILE A 52 -5.70 -16.26 1.86
CA ILE A 52 -6.39 -15.52 0.79
C ILE A 52 -7.45 -16.37 0.07
N THR A 53 -7.46 -17.69 0.30
CA THR A 53 -8.47 -18.62 -0.19
C THR A 53 -9.27 -19.29 0.94
N ALA A 54 -9.27 -18.69 2.14
CA ALA A 54 -9.89 -19.26 3.32
C ALA A 54 -11.42 -19.21 3.32
N GLU A 55 -12.05 -18.51 2.37
CA GLU A 55 -13.50 -18.51 2.19
C GLU A 55 -13.90 -19.17 0.88
N ARG A 56 -15.06 -19.83 0.89
CA ARG A 56 -15.67 -20.41 -0.30
C ARG A 56 -17.15 -20.08 -0.36
N LEU A 57 -17.66 -20.02 -1.58
CA LEU A 57 -19.08 -19.85 -1.84
C LEU A 57 -19.79 -21.20 -1.75
N VAL A 58 -20.78 -21.34 -0.86
CA VAL A 58 -21.52 -22.58 -0.61
C VAL A 58 -23.02 -22.40 -0.82
N ASP A 59 -23.71 -23.47 -1.17
CA ASP A 59 -25.18 -23.53 -1.00
C ASP A 59 -25.44 -23.87 0.49
N PRO A 60 -26.19 -23.06 1.26
CA PRO A 60 -26.44 -23.32 2.68
C PRO A 60 -27.12 -24.66 2.92
N ASP A 61 -27.93 -25.14 1.95
CA ASP A 61 -28.54 -26.47 2.02
C ASP A 61 -27.53 -27.61 1.76
N GLU A 62 -26.35 -27.32 1.19
CA GLU A 62 -25.33 -28.33 0.89
C GLU A 62 -24.83 -28.99 2.15
N GLU A 63 -24.66 -28.23 3.25
CA GLU A 63 -24.23 -28.77 4.54
C GLU A 63 -25.32 -29.62 5.19
N ALA A 64 -26.58 -29.19 5.09
CA ALA A 64 -27.72 -29.99 5.54
C ALA A 64 -27.89 -31.29 4.72
N ARG A 65 -27.57 -31.27 3.42
CA ARG A 65 -27.62 -32.44 2.53
C ARG A 65 -26.39 -33.35 2.63
N ALA A 66 -25.27 -32.82 3.11
CA ALA A 66 -24.03 -33.58 3.30
C ALA A 66 -24.22 -34.75 4.28
N SER A 67 -25.14 -34.61 5.25
CA SER A 67 -25.50 -35.64 6.23
C SER A 67 -26.46 -36.71 5.70
N ILE A 68 -27.12 -36.50 4.55
CA ILE A 68 -28.23 -37.35 4.09
C ILE A 68 -27.80 -38.38 3.05
N ASN A 69 -27.09 -38.01 1.98
CA ASN A 69 -26.60 -39.00 1.00
C ASN A 69 -25.58 -38.45 -0.03
N ARG A 70 -24.64 -39.29 -0.51
CA ARG A 70 -23.55 -38.89 -1.45
C ARG A 70 -24.06 -38.38 -2.81
N ARG A 71 -25.24 -38.84 -3.25
CA ARG A 71 -25.88 -38.45 -4.52
C ARG A 71 -26.57 -37.08 -4.43
N ALA A 72 -27.16 -36.76 -3.27
CA ALA A 72 -27.75 -35.45 -2.99
C ALA A 72 -26.69 -34.34 -2.89
N ARG A 73 -25.44 -34.67 -2.51
CA ARG A 73 -24.28 -33.75 -2.49
C ARG A 73 -23.93 -33.17 -3.86
N ARG A 74 -24.22 -33.88 -4.97
CA ARG A 74 -23.85 -33.44 -6.33
C ARG A 74 -24.92 -32.61 -7.01
N MET A 75 -26.12 -32.49 -6.42
CA MET A 75 -27.23 -31.79 -7.04
C MET A 75 -27.14 -30.30 -6.71
N ILE A 76 -26.42 -29.57 -7.57
CA ILE A 76 -26.31 -28.12 -7.52
C ILE A 76 -27.66 -27.53 -7.96
N ARG A 77 -28.32 -26.76 -7.09
CA ARG A 77 -29.50 -25.98 -7.46
C ARG A 77 -29.04 -24.62 -8.01
N PRO A 78 -29.30 -24.30 -9.29
CA PRO A 78 -28.88 -23.01 -9.85
C PRO A 78 -29.55 -21.81 -9.18
N SER A 79 -30.74 -22.00 -8.61
CA SER A 79 -31.53 -20.96 -7.94
C SER A 79 -31.32 -20.88 -6.43
N ALA A 80 -30.46 -21.72 -5.84
CA ALA A 80 -30.20 -21.65 -4.41
C ALA A 80 -29.39 -20.40 -4.08
N ALA A 81 -29.76 -19.74 -2.98
CA ALA A 81 -28.97 -18.64 -2.42
C ALA A 81 -27.56 -19.15 -2.13
N ARG A 82 -26.55 -18.34 -2.42
CA ARG A 82 -25.16 -18.69 -2.19
C ARG A 82 -24.61 -17.82 -1.06
N GLU A 83 -23.93 -18.46 -0.13
CA GLU A 83 -23.36 -17.80 1.03
C GLU A 83 -21.85 -18.01 1.08
N TRP A 84 -21.12 -16.97 1.45
CA TRP A 84 -19.69 -17.08 1.69
C TRP A 84 -19.46 -17.70 3.06
N LYS A 85 -18.72 -18.80 3.10
CA LYS A 85 -18.39 -19.50 4.33
C LYS A 85 -16.89 -19.67 4.49
N LYS A 86 -16.40 -19.30 5.67
CA LYS A 86 -15.03 -19.56 6.10
C LYS A 86 -14.77 -21.06 6.24
N ILE A 87 -13.62 -21.50 5.72
CA ILE A 87 -13.13 -22.87 5.85
C ILE A 87 -12.66 -23.08 7.29
N LEU A 88 -13.19 -24.12 7.94
CA LEU A 88 -12.83 -24.45 9.32
C LEU A 88 -11.32 -24.74 9.44
N GLY A 89 -10.69 -24.18 10.47
CA GLY A 89 -9.27 -24.38 10.75
C GLY A 89 -8.32 -23.54 9.89
N ARG A 90 -8.82 -22.58 9.10
CA ARG A 90 -7.98 -21.62 8.36
C ARG A 90 -8.20 -20.19 8.88
N PRO A 91 -7.14 -19.42 9.17
CA PRO A 91 -7.26 -17.97 9.30
C PRO A 91 -7.70 -17.35 7.97
N ASN A 92 -8.33 -16.17 8.02
CA ASN A 92 -8.83 -15.45 6.84
C ASN A 92 -8.42 -13.98 6.87
N ASP A 93 -7.41 -13.62 7.64
CA ASP A 93 -7.04 -12.22 7.88
C ASP A 93 -6.58 -11.58 6.57
N TRP A 94 -5.74 -12.28 5.80
CA TRP A 94 -5.33 -11.80 4.47
C TRP A 94 -6.47 -11.71 3.46
N PHE A 95 -7.46 -12.61 3.53
CA PHE A 95 -8.65 -12.50 2.68
C PHE A 95 -9.44 -11.24 3.03
N ASP A 96 -9.73 -11.04 4.32
CA ASP A 96 -10.47 -9.87 4.79
C ASP A 96 -9.73 -8.58 4.44
N VAL A 97 -8.43 -8.49 4.71
CA VAL A 97 -7.59 -7.33 4.32
C VAL A 97 -7.72 -7.05 2.82
N THR A 98 -7.65 -8.08 1.98
CA THR A 98 -7.76 -7.92 0.53
C THR A 98 -9.14 -7.38 0.13
N VAL A 99 -10.21 -7.88 0.73
CA VAL A 99 -11.59 -7.40 0.50
C VAL A 99 -11.75 -5.95 0.95
N TYR A 100 -11.25 -5.58 2.13
CA TYR A 100 -11.31 -4.21 2.64
C TYR A 100 -10.50 -3.24 1.76
N VAL A 101 -9.28 -3.61 1.37
CA VAL A 101 -8.43 -2.79 0.50
C VAL A 101 -9.08 -2.60 -0.87
N THR A 102 -9.69 -3.66 -1.44
CA THR A 102 -10.41 -3.58 -2.71
C THR A 102 -11.62 -2.65 -2.61
N ALA A 103 -12.44 -2.80 -1.55
CA ALA A 103 -13.59 -1.94 -1.31
C ALA A 103 -13.17 -0.46 -1.10
N LEU A 104 -12.06 -0.24 -0.40
CA LEU A 104 -11.50 1.09 -0.18
C LEU A 104 -11.02 1.70 -1.52
N GLY A 105 -10.25 0.95 -2.31
CA GLY A 105 -9.77 1.39 -3.62
C GLY A 105 -10.92 1.81 -4.53
N TRP A 106 -11.94 0.95 -4.64
CA TRP A 106 -13.15 1.26 -5.40
C TRP A 106 -13.83 2.53 -4.90
N HIS A 107 -13.95 2.71 -3.58
CA HIS A 107 -14.55 3.90 -2.99
C HIS A 107 -13.76 5.18 -3.30
N LEU A 108 -12.44 5.14 -3.14
CA LEU A 108 -11.57 6.28 -3.43
C LEU A 108 -11.67 6.67 -4.91
N GLU A 109 -11.65 5.69 -5.80
CA GLU A 109 -11.79 5.91 -7.24
C GLU A 109 -13.19 6.45 -7.60
N HIS A 110 -14.27 5.80 -7.17
CA HIS A 110 -15.61 6.10 -7.68
C HIS A 110 -16.31 7.22 -6.92
N LYS A 111 -16.15 7.28 -5.60
CA LYS A 111 -16.83 8.28 -4.74
C LYS A 111 -15.99 9.53 -4.57
N ARG A 112 -14.69 9.41 -4.35
CA ARG A 112 -13.80 10.58 -4.22
C ARG A 112 -13.24 11.05 -5.56
N ARG A 113 -13.32 10.21 -6.62
CA ARG A 113 -12.70 10.49 -7.92
C ARG A 113 -11.25 10.90 -7.73
N LEU A 114 -10.58 10.16 -6.86
CA LEU A 114 -9.20 10.41 -6.47
C LEU A 114 -8.32 10.13 -7.67
N ASN A 115 -7.64 11.16 -8.14
CA ASN A 115 -6.62 11.08 -9.16
C ASN A 115 -5.30 11.58 -8.54
N GLU A 116 -4.21 11.47 -9.28
CA GLU A 116 -2.87 11.86 -8.79
C GLU A 116 -2.82 13.30 -8.25
N ALA A 117 -3.43 14.25 -8.97
CA ALA A 117 -3.52 15.65 -8.56
C ALA A 117 -4.28 15.81 -7.23
N LYS A 118 -5.45 15.19 -7.09
CA LYS A 118 -6.23 15.24 -5.84
C LYS A 118 -5.55 14.53 -4.68
N TRP A 119 -4.79 13.48 -4.97
CA TRP A 119 -3.96 12.83 -3.95
C TRP A 119 -2.90 13.78 -3.42
N ALA A 120 -2.21 14.52 -4.29
CA ALA A 120 -1.24 15.54 -3.89
C ALA A 120 -1.89 16.66 -3.07
N GLU A 121 -3.07 17.15 -3.48
CA GLU A 121 -3.85 18.14 -2.73
C GLU A 121 -4.23 17.64 -1.33
N LEU A 122 -4.68 16.38 -1.22
CA LEU A 122 -5.02 15.76 0.07
C LEU A 122 -3.82 15.61 1.00
N LEU A 123 -2.65 15.24 0.46
CA LEU A 123 -1.41 15.18 1.23
C LEU A 123 -1.06 16.55 1.81
N ILE A 124 -1.15 17.61 1.01
CA ILE A 124 -0.92 18.99 1.48
C ILE A 124 -1.97 19.41 2.51
N ALA A 125 -3.25 19.09 2.30
CA ALA A 125 -4.31 19.44 3.24
C ALA A 125 -4.18 18.71 4.59
N THR A 126 -3.71 17.46 4.58
CA THR A 126 -3.62 16.61 5.77
C THR A 126 -2.31 16.83 6.54
N HIS A 127 -1.19 16.96 5.83
CA HIS A 127 0.15 17.06 6.42
C HIS A 127 0.74 18.47 6.39
N GLY A 128 0.05 19.43 5.76
CA GLY A 128 0.61 20.74 5.43
C GLY A 128 1.55 20.67 4.22
N GLN A 129 2.03 21.83 3.77
CA GLN A 129 3.17 21.83 2.86
C GLN A 129 4.43 21.33 3.61
N PRO A 130 5.25 20.45 3.01
CA PRO A 130 6.52 20.05 3.58
C PRO A 130 7.40 21.30 3.76
N SER A 131 7.45 21.82 4.99
CA SER A 131 8.29 22.96 5.39
C SER A 131 9.60 22.47 6.01
N ALA A 132 10.13 21.34 5.56
CA ALA A 132 11.46 20.91 5.98
C ALA A 132 12.47 21.65 5.09
N PRO A 133 13.26 22.60 5.62
CA PRO A 133 14.50 22.96 4.94
C PRO A 133 15.32 21.68 4.78
N ASP A 134 15.94 21.50 3.62
CA ASP A 134 16.79 20.35 3.36
C ASP A 134 17.81 20.24 4.52
N LEU A 135 17.89 19.06 5.14
CA LEU A 135 18.83 18.77 6.22
C LEU A 135 20.28 19.06 5.81
N PHE A 136 20.56 19.03 4.50
CA PHE A 136 21.85 19.36 3.91
C PHE A 136 22.01 20.83 3.51
N GLU A 137 20.94 21.62 3.44
CA GLU A 137 21.03 23.08 3.25
C GLU A 137 21.11 23.84 4.59
N ALA A 138 20.52 23.30 5.65
CA ALA A 138 20.54 23.93 6.99
C ALA A 138 21.90 23.80 7.71
N ALA A 139 22.75 22.86 7.28
CA ALA A 139 24.07 22.65 7.86
C ALA A 139 25.12 23.33 6.97
N ALA A 140 25.65 24.48 7.41
CA ALA A 140 26.90 25.01 6.85
C ALA A 140 27.96 23.89 6.90
N SER A 141 28.55 23.55 5.76
CA SER A 141 29.51 22.46 5.65
C SER A 141 30.64 22.64 6.66
N PRO A 142 30.96 21.65 7.51
CA PRO A 142 32.10 21.74 8.43
C PRO A 142 33.45 21.78 7.70
N PHE A 143 33.44 21.57 6.37
CA PHE A 143 34.60 21.63 5.50
C PHE A 143 34.67 22.91 4.68
N GLU A 144 33.69 23.82 4.79
CA GLU A 144 33.84 25.14 4.19
C GLU A 144 34.89 25.92 4.97
N PRO A 145 35.97 26.39 4.30
CA PRO A 145 36.94 27.23 4.95
C PRO A 145 36.23 28.52 5.38
N LYS A 146 36.22 28.80 6.69
CA LYS A 146 35.83 30.11 7.22
C LYS A 146 36.46 31.18 6.33
N SER A 147 35.64 32.02 5.72
CA SER A 147 36.06 33.05 4.78
C SER A 147 37.34 33.70 5.33
N SER A 148 38.43 33.45 4.62
CA SER A 148 39.74 33.92 5.04
C SER A 148 39.71 35.44 5.02
N GLU A 149 40.14 36.07 6.13
CA GLU A 149 40.37 37.52 6.27
C GLU A 149 40.74 38.16 4.93
N THR A 150 40.05 39.23 4.56
CA THR A 150 40.31 39.95 3.31
C THR A 150 41.77 40.44 3.28
N PRO A 151 42.37 40.64 2.10
CA PRO A 151 43.75 41.14 1.98
C PRO A 151 43.99 42.46 2.73
N ALA A 152 42.95 43.29 2.86
CA ALA A 152 42.97 44.53 3.63
C ALA A 152 43.13 44.28 5.14
N GLU A 153 42.37 43.33 5.70
CA GLU A 153 42.44 42.96 7.13
C GLU A 153 43.79 42.32 7.48
N ARG A 154 44.34 41.47 6.61
CA ARG A 154 45.70 40.92 6.80
C ARG A 154 46.77 42.00 6.81
N SER A 155 46.64 43.01 5.94
CA SER A 155 47.60 44.10 5.83
C SER A 155 47.58 45.00 7.06
N GLN A 156 46.38 45.32 7.56
CA GLN A 156 46.20 46.09 8.81
C GLN A 156 46.75 45.33 10.03
N ARG A 157 46.51 44.02 10.13
CA ARG A 157 47.03 43.22 11.24
C ARG A 157 48.57 43.11 11.21
N ALA A 158 49.17 43.14 10.03
CA ALA A 158 50.63 43.16 9.88
C ALA A 158 51.24 44.52 10.29
N THR A 159 50.60 45.64 9.94
CA THR A 159 51.03 46.97 10.38
C THR A 159 50.90 47.14 11.90
N ASP A 160 49.80 46.68 12.48
CA ASP A 160 49.56 46.76 13.92
C ASP A 160 50.58 45.96 14.73
N ARG A 161 50.95 44.77 14.24
CA ARG A 161 52.01 43.95 14.85
C ARG A 161 53.37 44.65 14.78
N ARG A 162 53.69 45.29 13.65
CA ARG A 162 54.95 45.99 13.46
C ARG A 162 55.07 47.21 14.38
N ASP A 163 54.00 47.98 14.53
CA ASP A 163 53.99 49.15 15.41
C ASP A 163 53.98 48.76 16.90
N LYS A 164 53.32 47.66 17.26
CA LYS A 164 53.43 47.09 18.61
C LYS A 164 54.86 46.67 18.96
N TRP A 165 55.65 46.24 17.99
CA TRP A 165 57.06 45.89 18.19
C TRP A 165 57.97 47.11 18.29
N LYS A 166 57.70 48.18 17.52
CA LYS A 166 58.43 49.45 17.64
C LYS A 166 58.24 50.14 18.99
N LYS A 167 57.06 50.01 19.60
CA LYS A 167 56.74 50.55 20.94
C LYS A 167 57.34 49.76 22.12
N ARG A 168 58.07 48.67 21.85
CA ARG A 168 58.76 47.86 22.89
C ARG A 168 60.25 48.19 23.05
N LYS A 169 60.77 49.17 22.29
CA LYS A 169 62.06 49.84 22.53
C LYS A 169 61.83 51.15 23.25
#